data_AF-A0A2E9CDZ6-F1
#
_entry.id   AF-A0A2E9CDZ6-F1
#
_cell.length_a   1.000
_cell.length_b   1.000
_cell.length_c   1.000
_cell.angle_alpha   90.00
_cell.angle_beta   90.00
_cell.angle_gamma   90.00
#
_symmetry.space_group_name_H-M   'P 1'
#
loop_
_entity.id
_entity.type
_entity.pdbx_description
1 polymer ?
#
loop_
_entity_poly.entity_id
_entity_poly.type
_entity_poly.pdbx_seq_one_letter_code
_entity_poly.pdbx_strand_id
1 'polypeptide(L)'
;MLDISDAQERFSSLIESRSNARTSTPSVSIAINSPLRSIGESLLNKFAYQISSQANIAEQKEKIADEILENIVSSLALAGMIGINLEEELSSLLNLLEAVSGEAS
;
A
#
# COMPACT_ATOMS: atom_id res chain seq x y z
N MET A 1 4.13 8.29 -16.23
CA MET A 1 2.80 8.65 -15.70
C MET A 1 2.29 7.40 -15.05
N LEU A 2 1.87 7.46 -13.78
CA LEU A 2 1.38 6.29 -13.06
C LEU A 2 -0.10 6.11 -13.38
N ASP A 3 -0.49 5.00 -14.01
CA ASP A 3 -1.90 4.65 -14.16
C ASP A 3 -2.43 4.03 -12.85
N ILE A 4 -3.74 4.13 -12.61
CA ILE A 4 -4.42 3.50 -11.47
C ILE A 4 -4.25 1.98 -11.53
N SER A 5 -4.33 1.38 -12.71
CA SER A 5 -4.09 -0.05 -12.90
C SER A 5 -2.67 -0.44 -12.49
N ASP A 6 -1.68 0.35 -12.90
CA ASP A 6 -0.27 0.11 -12.57
C ASP A 6 -0.03 0.23 -11.06
N ALA A 7 -0.67 1.21 -10.41
CA ALA A 7 -0.62 1.37 -8.97
C ALA A 7 -1.24 0.16 -8.25
N GLN A 8 -2.41 -0.31 -8.70
CA GLN A 8 -3.08 -1.48 -8.13
C GLN A 8 -2.22 -2.75 -8.21
N GLU A 9 -1.60 -3.01 -9.37
CA GLU A 9 -0.72 -4.16 -9.57
C GLU A 9 0.52 -4.09 -8.67
N ARG A 10 1.18 -2.93 -8.62
CA ARG A 10 2.36 -2.72 -7.75
C ARG A 10 2.02 -2.89 -6.26
N PHE A 11 0.89 -2.36 -5.80
CA PHE A 11 0.44 -2.59 -4.42
C PHE A 11 0.17 -4.07 -4.15
N SER A 12 -0.49 -4.79 -5.07
CA SER A 12 -0.73 -6.22 -4.93
C SER A 12 0.58 -7.00 -4.78
N SER A 13 1.56 -6.75 -5.66
CA SER A 13 2.88 -7.38 -5.61
C SER A 13 3.63 -7.07 -4.30
N LEU A 14 3.56 -5.84 -3.80
CA LEU A 14 4.19 -5.45 -2.53
C LEU A 14 3.54 -6.15 -1.32
N ILE A 15 2.21 -6.30 -1.33
CA ILE A 15 1.48 -7.00 -0.27
C ILE A 15 1.79 -8.50 -0.30
N GLU A 16 1.78 -9.12 -1.47
CA GLU A 16 2.10 -10.54 -1.66
C GLU A 16 3.54 -10.87 -1.22
N SER A 17 4.52 -10.06 -1.63
CA SER A 17 5.92 -10.27 -1.24
C SER A 17 6.10 -10.24 0.27
N ARG A 18 5.38 -9.36 1.00
CA ARG A 18 5.38 -9.33 2.48
C ARG A 18 4.64 -10.50 3.11
N SER A 19 3.51 -10.94 2.55
CA SER A 19 2.79 -12.12 3.03
C SER A 19 3.69 -13.37 2.98
N ASN A 20 4.40 -13.56 1.87
CA ASN A 20 5.31 -14.69 1.64
C ASN A 20 6.63 -14.60 2.45
N ALA A 21 7.12 -13.38 2.71
CA ALA A 21 8.29 -13.18 3.58
C ALA A 21 8.02 -13.61 5.03
N ARG A 22 6.78 -13.50 5.53
CA ARG A 22 6.42 -13.93 6.89
C ARG A 22 6.38 -15.46 7.07
N THR A 23 6.18 -16.22 5.99
CA THR A 23 6.17 -17.70 6.03
C THR A 23 7.57 -18.32 5.91
N SER A 24 8.58 -17.51 5.61
CA SER A 24 9.98 -17.92 5.49
C SER A 24 10.70 -17.60 6.81
N THR A 25 11.23 -18.65 7.47
CA THR A 25 11.96 -18.69 8.76
C THR A 25 12.64 -17.40 9.28
N PRO A 26 12.62 -17.16 10.62
CA PRO A 26 13.27 -16.02 11.25
C PRO A 26 14.79 -16.24 11.28
N SER A 27 15.50 -15.69 10.31
CA SER A 27 16.95 -15.53 10.41
C SER A 27 17.26 -14.06 10.65
N VAL A 28 17.83 -13.83 11.83
CA VAL A 28 18.30 -12.55 12.35
C VAL A 28 19.18 -11.88 11.30
N SER A 29 18.69 -10.83 10.65
CA SER A 29 19.54 -9.88 9.94
C SER A 29 19.42 -8.53 10.62
N ILE A 30 20.57 -7.99 11.00
CA ILE A 30 20.75 -6.73 11.70
C ILE A 30 20.26 -5.63 10.75
N ALA A 31 18.98 -5.26 10.84
CA ALA A 31 18.41 -4.19 10.07
C ALA A 31 19.02 -2.88 10.57
N ILE A 32 19.84 -2.25 9.71
CA ILE A 32 20.26 -0.87 9.89
C ILE A 32 18.96 -0.04 9.84
N ASN A 33 18.48 0.36 11.02
CA ASN A 33 17.22 1.06 11.22
C ASN A 33 17.31 2.49 10.67
N SER A 34 17.25 2.64 9.35
CA SER A 34 16.93 3.93 8.74
C SER A 34 15.48 4.30 9.13
N PRO A 35 15.22 5.51 9.64
CA PRO A 35 13.87 5.96 9.95
C PRO A 35 12.88 5.82 8.78
N LEU A 36 13.37 5.99 7.55
CA LEU A 36 12.55 5.80 6.34
C LEU A 36 12.14 4.34 6.14
N ARG A 37 12.99 3.39 6.53
CA ARG A 37 12.68 1.96 6.48
C ARG A 37 11.59 1.61 7.50
N SER A 38 11.69 2.09 8.74
CA SER A 38 10.67 1.80 9.75
C SER A 38 9.31 2.41 9.38
N ILE A 39 9.30 3.60 8.75
CA ILE A 39 8.09 4.23 8.23
C ILE A 39 7.50 3.39 7.09
N GLY A 40 8.31 3.01 6.09
CA GLY A 40 7.84 2.18 4.98
C GLY A 40 7.32 0.82 5.44
N GLU A 41 8.00 0.16 6.36
CA GLU A 41 7.55 -1.11 6.96
C GLU A 41 6.26 -0.95 7.77
N SER A 42 6.14 0.12 8.56
CA SER A 42 4.92 0.42 9.31
C SER A 42 3.73 0.64 8.37
N LEU A 43 3.93 1.39 7.29
CA LEU A 43 2.91 1.66 6.28
C LEU A 43 2.50 0.38 5.56
N LEU A 44 3.46 -0.41 5.06
CA LEU A 44 3.19 -1.70 4.39
C LEU A 44 2.42 -2.67 5.29
N ASN A 45 2.81 -2.78 6.57
CA ASN A 45 2.11 -3.62 7.52
C ASN A 45 0.68 -3.14 7.81
N LYS A 46 0.46 -1.82 7.91
CA LYS A 46 -0.88 -1.23 8.08
C LYS A 46 -1.75 -1.48 6.84
N PHE A 47 -1.21 -1.25 5.64
CA PHE A 47 -1.90 -1.49 4.39
C PHE A 47 -2.28 -2.97 4.23
N ALA A 48 -1.35 -3.90 4.45
CA ALA A 48 -1.61 -5.33 4.32
C ALA A 48 -2.69 -5.82 5.30
N TYR A 49 -2.65 -5.37 6.55
CA TYR A 49 -3.66 -5.72 7.55
C TYR A 49 -5.04 -5.13 7.23
N GLN A 50 -5.08 -3.85 6.86
CA GLN A 50 -6.32 -3.17 6.49
C GLN A 50 -6.93 -3.79 5.24
N ILE A 51 -6.15 -4.05 4.19
CA ILE A 51 -6.64 -4.63 2.94
C ILE A 51 -7.13 -6.06 3.16
N SER A 52 -6.41 -6.90 3.89
CA SER A 52 -6.86 -8.27 4.18
C SER A 52 -8.16 -8.28 5.01
N SER A 53 -8.29 -7.39 6.01
CA SER A 53 -9.52 -7.25 6.77
C SER A 53 -10.68 -6.71 5.93
N GLN A 54 -10.43 -5.73 5.05
CA GLN A 54 -11.44 -5.11 4.21
C GLN A 54 -11.85 -6.01 3.05
N ALA A 55 -10.96 -6.86 2.51
CA ALA A 55 -11.27 -7.84 1.46
C ALA A 55 -12.27 -8.89 1.95
N ASN A 56 -12.09 -9.40 3.17
CA ASN A 56 -13.05 -10.34 3.77
C ASN A 56 -14.43 -9.69 4.03
N ILE A 57 -14.45 -8.39 4.37
CA ILE A 57 -15.69 -7.63 4.55
C ILE A 57 -16.34 -7.30 3.19
N ALA A 58 -15.52 -7.03 2.17
CA ALA A 58 -15.93 -6.75 0.80
C ALA A 58 -16.61 -7.94 0.14
N GLU A 59 -16.10 -9.15 0.32
CA GLU A 59 -16.72 -10.39 -0.19
C GLU A 59 -18.13 -10.62 0.37
N GLN A 60 -18.43 -10.06 1.54
CA GLN A 60 -19.74 -10.18 2.19
C GLN A 60 -20.69 -9.02 1.87
N LYS A 61 -20.21 -7.98 1.18
CA LYS A 61 -20.97 -6.77 0.87
C LYS A 61 -21.30 -6.68 -0.62
N GLU A 62 -22.59 -6.76 -0.94
CA GLU A 62 -23.14 -6.68 -2.30
C GLU A 62 -22.86 -5.33 -3.02
N LYS A 63 -22.34 -4.31 -2.32
CA LYS A 63 -22.14 -2.93 -2.81
C LYS A 63 -20.73 -2.36 -2.61
N ILE A 64 -19.72 -3.21 -2.42
CA ILE A 64 -18.36 -2.71 -2.13
C ILE A 64 -17.80 -1.81 -3.25
N ALA A 65 -18.13 -2.08 -4.51
CA ALA A 65 -17.70 -1.26 -5.64
C ALA A 65 -18.20 0.19 -5.54
N ASP A 66 -19.46 0.36 -5.12
CA ASP A 66 -20.06 1.69 -4.92
C ASP A 66 -19.40 2.43 -3.74
N GLU A 67 -19.14 1.73 -2.63
CA GLU A 67 -18.44 2.29 -1.46
C GLU A 67 -17.00 2.72 -1.81
N ILE A 68 -16.27 1.90 -2.58
CA ILE A 68 -14.92 2.25 -3.05
C ILE A 68 -14.98 3.48 -3.96
N LEU A 69 -15.94 3.53 -4.88
CA LEU A 69 -16.09 4.65 -5.80
C LEU A 69 -16.40 5.95 -5.06
N GLU A 70 -17.32 5.91 -4.08
CA GLU A 70 -17.66 7.08 -3.26
C GLU A 70 -16.44 7.62 -2.50
N ASN A 71 -15.63 6.72 -1.93
CA ASN A 71 -14.40 7.09 -1.24
C ASN A 71 -13.37 7.72 -2.21
N ILE A 72 -13.16 7.11 -3.38
CA ILE A 72 -12.24 7.64 -4.40
C ILE A 72 -12.67 9.04 -4.83
N VAL A 73 -13.96 9.23 -5.15
CA VAL A 73 -14.48 10.54 -5.57
C VAL A 73 -14.30 11.59 -4.47
N SER A 74 -14.62 11.25 -3.23
CA SER A 74 -14.47 12.14 -2.09
C SER A 74 -13.01 12.54 -1.85
N SER A 75 -12.08 11.58 -1.92
CA SER A 75 -10.65 11.83 -1.76
C SER A 75 -10.06 12.66 -2.90
N LEU A 76 -10.45 12.39 -4.15
CA LEU A 76 -10.02 13.17 -5.31
C LEU A 76 -10.49 14.63 -5.21
N ALA A 77 -11.76 14.84 -4.87
CA ALA A 77 -12.32 16.18 -4.70
C ALA A 77 -11.60 16.96 -3.61
N LEU A 78 -11.37 16.33 -2.46
CA LEU A 78 -10.64 16.94 -1.34
C LEU A 78 -9.22 17.33 -1.75
N ALA A 79 -8.47 16.43 -2.39
CA ALA A 79 -7.11 16.71 -2.85
C ALA A 79 -7.06 17.90 -3.83
N GLY A 80 -8.02 17.97 -4.75
CA GLY A 80 -8.16 19.12 -5.65
C GLY A 80 -8.43 20.43 -4.90
N MET A 81 -9.23 20.42 -3.84
CA MET A 81 -9.52 21.60 -3.02
C MET A 81 -8.29 22.14 -2.27
N ILE A 82 -7.40 21.26 -1.82
CA ILE A 82 -6.22 21.63 -1.02
C ILE A 82 -4.92 21.67 -1.84
N GLY A 83 -5.00 21.42 -3.16
CA GLY A 83 -3.86 21.51 -4.08
C GLY A 83 -2.87 20.36 -3.95
N ILE A 84 -3.31 19.17 -3.53
CA ILE A 84 -2.45 17.98 -3.48
C ILE A 84 -2.42 17.29 -4.85
N ASN A 85 -1.21 17.04 -5.36
CA ASN A 85 -0.99 16.24 -6.55
C ASN A 85 -0.95 14.75 -6.19
N LEU A 86 -2.12 14.09 -6.20
CA LEU A 86 -2.22 12.68 -5.80
C LEU A 86 -1.38 11.74 -6.66
N GLU A 87 -1.13 12.04 -7.94
CA GLU A 87 -0.28 11.19 -8.78
C GLU A 87 1.17 11.18 -8.30
N GLU A 88 1.69 12.35 -7.94
CA GLU A 88 3.06 12.52 -7.44
C GLU A 88 3.23 11.92 -6.05
N GLU A 89 2.26 12.14 -5.17
CA GLU A 89 2.24 11.54 -3.82
C GLU A 89 2.14 10.01 -3.89
N LEU A 90 1.29 9.48 -4.77
CA LEU A 90 1.12 8.03 -4.96
C LEU A 90 2.40 7.40 -5.53
N SER A 91 3.03 8.04 -6.50
CA SER A 91 4.31 7.59 -7.05
C SER A 91 5.41 7.61 -5.99
N SER A 92 5.48 8.66 -5.17
CA SER A 92 6.47 8.79 -4.10
C SER A 92 6.30 7.71 -3.04
N LEU A 93 5.05 7.42 -2.66
CA LEU A 93 4.72 6.35 -1.74
C LEU A 93 5.12 4.98 -2.31
N LEU A 94 4.76 4.66 -3.54
CA LEU A 94 5.11 3.37 -4.17
C LEU A 94 6.63 3.17 -4.22
N ASN A 95 7.38 4.20 -4.62
CA ASN A 95 8.84 4.13 -4.66
C ASN A 95 9.45 3.91 -3.28
N LEU A 96 8.90 4.53 -2.23
CA LEU A 96 9.32 4.30 -0.86
C LEU A 96 9.06 2.84 -0.42
N LEU A 97 7.88 2.31 -0.72
CA LEU A 97 7.50 0.95 -0.33
C LEU A 97 8.31 -0.11 -1.10
N GLU A 98 8.64 0.13 -2.36
CA GLU A 98 9.53 -0.71 -3.16
C GLU A 98 10.97 -0.67 -2.66
N ALA A 99 11.52 0.50 -2.36
CA ALA A 99 12.87 0.61 -1.80
C ALA A 99 13.00 -0.21 -0.50
N VAL A 100 12.00 -0.10 0.38
CA VAL A 100 11.95 -0.85 1.65
C VAL A 100 11.74 -2.36 1.46
N SER A 101 11.13 -2.79 0.34
CA SER A 101 10.90 -4.21 0.05
C SER A 101 12.08 -4.85 -0.69
N GLY A 102 12.73 -4.12 -1.59
CA GLY A 102 13.93 -4.55 -2.32
C GLY A 102 15.16 -4.70 -1.41
N GLU A 103 15.32 -3.83 -0.42
CA GLU A 103 16.39 -3.95 0.60
C GLU A 103 16.14 -5.05 1.66
N ALA A 104 15.02 -5.78 1.59
CA ALA A 104 14.73 -6.92 2.44
C ALA A 104 15.02 -8.27 1.76
N SER A 105 15.33 -8.25 0.45
CA SER A 105 15.73 -9.41 -0.36
C SER A 105 17.25 -9.53 -0.42
#